data_AF-A0A2E4JSC9-F1
#
_entry.id   AF-A0A2E4JSC9-F1
#
_cell.length_a   1.000
_cell.length_b   1.000
_cell.length_c   1.000
_cell.angle_alpha   90.00
_cell.angle_beta   90.00
_cell.angle_gamma   90.00
#
_symmetry.space_group_name_H-M   'P 1'
#
loop_
_entity.id
_entity.type
_entity.pdbx_description
1 polymer ?
#
loop_
_entity_poly.entity_id
_entity_poly.type
_entity_poly.pdbx_seq_one_letter_code
_entity_poly.pdbx_strand_id
1 'polypeptide(L)' 'MTTNSCPECESELQYEQNTKYFTCKKCGLYLTREQIYDIKDKLRPEKKKNKQDDYLEWWLSSKK' A
#
# COMPACT_ATOMS: atom_id res chain seq x y z
N MET A 1 4.14 -2.60 -16.81
CA MET A 1 3.28 -3.80 -16.70
C MET A 1 2.83 -3.88 -15.25
N THR A 2 1.54 -3.70 -14.97
CA THR A 2 0.97 -3.70 -13.60
C THR A 2 0.95 -5.13 -13.08
N THR A 3 1.87 -5.48 -12.18
CA THR A 3 1.88 -6.78 -11.52
C THR A 3 0.72 -6.83 -10.52
N ASN A 4 -0.34 -7.56 -10.89
CA ASN A 4 -1.45 -7.95 -10.01
C ASN A 4 -0.96 -8.99 -8.98
N SER A 5 0.00 -8.58 -8.15
CA SER A 5 0.62 -9.41 -7.13
C SER A 5 -0.08 -9.25 -5.79
N CYS A 6 -0.41 -10.39 -5.19
CA CYS A 6 -0.87 -10.54 -3.82
C CYS A 6 0.13 -9.91 -2.82
N PRO A 7 -0.30 -8.99 -1.93
CA PRO A 7 0.59 -8.35 -0.97
C PRO A 7 1.14 -9.31 0.11
N GLU A 8 0.57 -10.50 0.27
CA GLU A 8 1.05 -11.51 1.25
C GLU A 8 1.92 -12.61 0.64
N CYS A 9 1.83 -12.84 -0.66
CA CYS A 9 2.24 -14.12 -1.23
C CYS A 9 2.85 -14.03 -2.62
N GLU A 10 2.94 -12.80 -3.17
CA GLU A 10 3.57 -12.45 -4.46
C GLU A 10 3.01 -13.20 -5.68
N SER A 11 1.94 -13.98 -5.50
CA SER A 11 1.30 -14.77 -6.55
C SER A 11 0.28 -13.97 -7.35
N GLU A 12 -0.07 -14.49 -8.52
CA GLU A 12 -1.05 -13.91 -9.43
C GLU A 12 -2.46 -13.88 -8.81
N LEU A 13 -3.08 -12.71 -8.85
CA LEU A 13 -4.47 -12.49 -8.50
C LEU A 13 -5.34 -12.67 -9.75
N GLN A 14 -6.36 -13.54 -9.68
CA GLN A 14 -7.38 -13.62 -10.72
C GLN A 14 -8.50 -12.62 -10.45
N TYR A 15 -8.92 -11.91 -11.49
CA TYR A 15 -10.04 -10.98 -11.41
C TYR A 15 -11.33 -11.66 -11.85
N GLU A 16 -12.28 -11.76 -10.93
CA GLU A 16 -13.64 -12.24 -11.19
C GLU A 16 -14.51 -11.07 -11.63
N GLN A 17 -14.87 -11.01 -12.91
CA GLN A 17 -15.63 -9.89 -13.48
C GLN A 17 -17.05 -9.78 -12.90
N ASN A 18 -17.66 -10.91 -12.55
CA ASN A 18 -19.03 -10.98 -12.07
C ASN A 18 -19.21 -10.28 -10.71
N THR A 19 -18.28 -10.53 -9.80
CA THR A 19 -18.32 -9.96 -8.45
C THR A 19 -17.41 -8.73 -8.32
N LYS A 20 -16.49 -8.51 -9.27
CA LYS A 20 -15.42 -7.49 -9.25
C LYS A 20 -14.41 -7.70 -8.12
N TYR A 21 -14.20 -8.94 -7.71
CA TYR A 21 -13.23 -9.32 -6.69
C TYR A 21 -11.95 -9.87 -7.32
N PHE A 22 -10.89 -9.83 -6.53
CA PHE A 22 -9.62 -10.45 -6.81
C PHE A 22 -9.45 -11.67 -5.91
N THR A 23 -9.18 -12.80 -6.52
CA THR A 23 -8.96 -14.07 -5.83
C THR A 23 -7.52 -14.52 -6.02
N CYS A 24 -6.82 -14.76 -4.92
CA CYS A 24 -5.47 -15.29 -4.90
C CYS A 24 -5.50 -16.83 -4.91
N LYS A 25 -4.87 -17.46 -5.91
CA LYS A 25 -4.86 -18.95 -6.02
C LYS A 25 -4.01 -19.65 -4.96
N LYS A 26 -3.02 -18.95 -4.37
CA LYS A 26 -2.06 -19.55 -3.42
C LYS A 26 -2.48 -19.40 -1.97
N CYS A 27 -3.05 -18.25 -1.63
CA CYS A 27 -3.36 -17.83 -0.27
C CYS A 27 -4.87 -17.82 0.03
N GLY A 28 -5.72 -17.94 -0.99
CA GLY A 28 -7.18 -17.92 -0.82
C GLY A 28 -7.76 -16.55 -0.49
N LEU A 29 -6.96 -15.48 -0.55
CA LEU A 29 -7.45 -14.11 -0.32
C LEU A 29 -8.51 -13.76 -1.37
N TYR A 30 -9.66 -13.31 -0.88
CA TYR A 30 -10.77 -12.80 -1.66
C TYR A 30 -11.01 -11.33 -1.28
N LEU A 31 -10.54 -10.42 -2.12
CA LEU A 31 -10.45 -9.01 -1.79
C LEU A 31 -10.99 -8.18 -2.94
N THR A 32 -11.64 -7.05 -2.61
CA THR A 32 -11.92 -6.04 -3.62
C THR A 32 -10.66 -5.24 -3.91
N ARG A 33 -10.67 -4.53 -5.04
CA ARG A 33 -9.60 -3.62 -5.43
C ARG A 33 -9.23 -2.64 -4.31
N GLU A 34 -10.24 -2.10 -3.64
CA GLU A 34 -10.10 -1.13 -2.55
C GLU A 34 -9.42 -1.74 -1.32
N GLN A 35 -9.79 -2.97 -0.95
CA GLN A 35 -9.13 -3.69 0.15
C GLN A 35 -7.65 -3.98 -0.16
N ILE A 36 -7.30 -4.29 -1.41
CA ILE A 36 -5.89 -4.44 -1.81
C ILE A 36 -5.13 -3.13 -1.58
N TYR A 37 -5.72 -1.99 -1.92
CA TYR A 37 -5.10 -0.69 -1.67
C TYR A 37 -4.97 -0.39 -0.18
N ASP A 38 -5.99 -0.66 0.63
CA ASP A 38 -5.98 -0.46 2.09
C ASP A 38 -4.86 -1.28 2.76
N ILE A 39 -4.77 -2.57 2.44
CA ILE A 39 -3.71 -3.46 2.95
C ILE A 39 -2.34 -2.94 2.53
N LYS A 40 -2.20 -2.47 1.29
CA LYS A 40 -0.93 -1.97 0.75
C LYS A 40 -0.54 -0.61 1.34
N ASP A 41 -1.51 0.21 1.70
CA ASP A 41 -1.29 1.47 2.41
C ASP A 41 -0.89 1.20 3.86
N LYS A 42 -1.55 0.25 4.53
CA LYS A 42 -1.20 -0.17 5.90
C LYS A 42 0.17 -0.85 5.99
N LEU A 43 0.55 -1.61 4.95
CA LEU A 43 1.88 -2.22 4.83
C LEU A 43 2.97 -1.23 4.40
N ARG A 44 2.60 -0.03 3.91
CA ARG A 44 3.63 0.99 3.69
C ARG A 44 4.18 1.35 5.06
N PRO A 45 5.51 1.23 5.27
CA PRO A 45 6.12 1.76 6.47
C PRO A 45 5.76 3.24 6.50
N GLU A 46 5.09 3.67 7.59
CA GLU A 46 4.73 5.06 7.84
C GLU A 46 5.91 5.90 7.38
N LYS A 47 5.67 6.75 6.37
CA LYS A 47 6.71 7.50 5.68
C LYS A 47 7.69 8.01 6.74
N LYS A 48 8.89 7.42 6.72
CA LYS A 48 10.08 7.94 7.40
C LYS A 48 9.97 9.45 7.33
N LYS A 49 9.85 10.11 8.49
CA LYS A 49 9.86 11.56 8.65
C LYS A 49 10.70 12.15 7.53
N ASN A 50 10.05 12.81 6.57
CA ASN A 50 10.75 13.35 5.42
C ASN A 50 11.80 14.31 6.00
N LYS A 51 13.06 14.19 5.57
CA LYS A 51 14.15 15.12 5.91
C LYS A 51 13.83 16.60 5.56
N GLN A 52 12.66 16.85 4.98
CA GLN A 52 12.12 18.17 4.70
C GLN A 52 11.55 18.85 5.96
N ASP A 53 11.05 18.09 6.93
CA ASP A 53 10.61 18.64 8.23
C ASP A 53 11.81 19.24 8.99
N ASP A 54 12.99 18.61 8.95
CA ASP A 54 14.21 19.09 9.61
C ASP A 54 14.59 20.53 9.21
N TYR A 55 14.42 20.91 7.93
CA TYR A 55 14.73 22.27 7.49
C TYR A 55 13.74 23.30 8.05
N LEU A 56 12.46 22.92 8.14
CA LEU A 56 11.42 23.79 8.68
C LEU A 56 11.57 23.94 10.20
N GLU A 57 11.88 22.85 10.91
CA GLU A 57 12.13 22.87 12.36
C GLU A 57 13.36 23.73 12.71
N TRP A 58 14.47 23.63 11.96
CA TRP A 58 15.64 24.49 12.17
C TRP A 58 15.31 25.98 11.97
N TRP A 59 14.59 26.32 10.92
CA TRP A 59 14.26 27.71 10.60
C TRP A 59 13.29 28.33 11.64
N LEU A 60 12.32 27.56 12.12
CA LEU A 60 11.39 28.00 13.16
C LEU A 60 12.07 28.13 14.53
N SER A 61 13.01 27.25 14.87
CA SER A 61 13.76 27.29 16.13
C SER A 61 14.69 28.51 16.23
N SER A 62 15.21 29.00 15.09
CA SER A 62 16.09 30.18 15.02
C SER A 62 15.37 31.52 15.23
N LYS A 63 14.03 31.54 15.20
CA LYS A 63 13.21 32.75 15.40
C LYS A 63 12.66 32.94 16.82
N LYS A 64 13.01 32.05 17.76
CA LYS A 64 12.59 32.12 19.16
C LYS A 64 13.75 32.58 20.05
#